data_AF-A0A1F4CH97-F1
#
_entry.id   AF-A0A1F4CH97-F1
#
_cell.length_a   1.000
_cell.length_b   1.000
_cell.length_c   1.000
_cell.angle_alpha   90.00
_cell.angle_beta   90.00
_cell.angle_gamma   90.00
#
_symmetry.space_group_name_H-M   'P 1'
#
loop_
_entity.id
_entity.type
_entity.pdbx_description
1 polymer ?
#
loop_
_entity_poly.entity_id
_entity_poly.type
_entity_poly.pdbx_seq_one_letter_code
_entity_poly.pdbx_strand_id
1 'polypeptide(L)'
;MAFAGSAPAQQAYPSKPIRLVMPFSPGSGGDVMARIIAHKLNESLGQSLVVDSRQGGSGIIATDAVAKAAADGYSIPFDLIGIAIGRAQAQYPMGTMLGGAK
;
A
#
# COMPACT_ATOMS: atom_id res chain seq x y z
N MET A 1 31.98 27.20 -23.22
CA MET A 1 30.93 26.27 -23.68
C MET A 1 30.26 25.67 -22.47
N ALA A 2 29.03 26.08 -22.16
CA ALA A 2 28.25 25.55 -21.04
C ALA A 2 27.35 24.42 -21.56
N PHE A 3 27.45 23.22 -20.97
CA PHE A 3 26.52 22.12 -21.24
C PHE A 3 25.24 22.37 -20.44
N ALA A 4 24.14 22.66 -21.14
CA ALA A 4 22.81 22.62 -20.56
C ALA A 4 22.47 21.15 -20.26
N GLY A 5 22.39 20.80 -18.96
CA GLY A 5 21.94 19.49 -18.53
C GLY A 5 20.47 19.32 -18.91
N SER A 6 20.19 18.35 -19.79
CA SER A 6 18.85 17.87 -20.06
C SER A 6 18.30 17.25 -18.78
N ALA A 7 17.39 17.96 -18.11
CA ALA A 7 16.58 17.37 -17.07
C ALA A 7 15.79 16.19 -17.69
N PRO A 8 15.83 14.98 -17.10
CA PRO A 8 14.98 13.90 -17.59
C PRO A 8 13.54 14.37 -17.47
N ALA A 9 12.80 14.31 -18.59
CA ALA A 9 11.37 14.55 -18.58
C ALA A 9 10.74 13.53 -17.62
N GLN A 10 10.16 14.01 -16.51
CA GLN A 10 9.36 13.17 -15.62
C GLN A 10 8.32 12.46 -16.50
N GLN A 11 8.43 11.14 -16.65
CA GLN A 11 7.43 10.37 -17.39
C GLN A 11 6.07 10.66 -16.78
N ALA A 12 5.10 11.09 -17.61
CA ALA A 12 3.76 11.42 -17.15
C ALA A 12 3.19 10.24 -16.36
N TYR A 13 3.00 10.44 -15.06
CA TYR A 13 2.36 9.46 -14.21
C TYR A 13 0.86 9.46 -14.53
N PRO A 14 0.22 8.30 -14.70
CA PRO A 14 0.76 6.94 -14.60
C PRO A 14 1.12 6.35 -15.99
N SER A 15 2.30 5.72 -16.10
CA SER A 15 2.78 5.08 -17.35
C SER A 15 2.73 3.54 -17.31
N LYS A 16 2.33 2.95 -16.18
CA LYS A 16 2.16 1.52 -15.97
C LYS A 16 1.01 1.26 -14.99
N PRO A 17 0.46 0.03 -14.95
CA PRO A 17 -0.58 -0.32 -14.00
C PRO A 17 -0.16 -0.08 -12.55
N ILE A 18 -1.04 0.54 -11.78
CA ILE A 18 -0.84 0.80 -10.35
C ILE A 18 -1.33 -0.42 -9.57
N ARG A 19 -0.57 -0.86 -8.57
CA ARG A 19 -0.91 -1.97 -7.67
C ARG A 19 -1.45 -1.42 -6.36
N LEU A 20 -2.66 -1.82 -6.01
CA LEU A 20 -3.23 -1.63 -4.67
C LEU A 20 -2.92 -2.86 -3.84
N VAL A 21 -2.06 -2.73 -2.84
CA VAL A 21 -1.69 -3.83 -1.94
C VAL A 21 -2.52 -3.70 -0.67
N MET A 22 -3.20 -4.77 -0.27
CA MET A 22 -4.08 -4.73 0.90
C MET A 22 -3.99 -5.99 1.78
N PRO A 23 -4.28 -5.89 3.09
CA PRO A 23 -4.20 -7.01 4.02
C PRO A 23 -5.49 -7.85 4.09
N PHE A 24 -6.40 -7.70 3.13
CA PHE A 24 -7.70 -8.36 3.14
C PHE A 24 -7.73 -9.61 2.25
N SER A 25 -8.55 -10.59 2.61
CA SER A 25 -8.80 -11.75 1.75
C SER A 25 -9.63 -11.36 0.52
N PRO A 26 -9.40 -12.00 -0.65
CA PRO A 26 -10.23 -11.80 -1.84
C PRO A 26 -11.72 -12.06 -1.55
N GLY A 27 -12.61 -11.21 -2.06
CA GLY A 27 -14.05 -11.30 -1.83
C GLY A 27 -14.55 -10.78 -0.47
N SER A 28 -13.66 -10.36 0.44
CA SER A 28 -14.07 -9.67 1.67
C SER A 28 -14.59 -8.25 1.36
N GLY A 29 -15.32 -7.64 2.30
CA GLY A 29 -15.79 -6.26 2.15
C GLY A 29 -14.66 -5.26 1.83
N GLY A 30 -13.46 -5.49 2.35
CA GLY A 30 -12.27 -4.70 2.02
C GLY A 30 -11.81 -4.85 0.57
N ASP A 31 -11.76 -6.08 0.04
CA ASP A 31 -11.43 -6.35 -1.37
C ASP A 31 -12.48 -5.79 -2.33
N VAL A 32 -13.76 -5.89 -1.97
CA VAL A 32 -14.86 -5.32 -2.76
C VAL A 32 -14.70 -3.79 -2.85
N MET A 33 -14.45 -3.11 -1.73
CA MET A 33 -14.22 -1.66 -1.73
C MET A 33 -12.97 -1.27 -2.52
N ALA A 34 -11.88 -2.04 -2.41
CA ALA A 34 -10.66 -1.82 -3.18
C ALA A 34 -10.91 -1.89 -4.69
N ARG A 35 -11.72 -2.86 -5.15
CA ARG A 35 -12.08 -3.03 -6.56
C ARG A 35 -12.97 -1.92 -7.09
N ILE A 36 -13.93 -1.44 -6.28
CA ILE A 36 -14.78 -0.29 -6.65
C ILE A 36 -13.92 0.96 -6.86
N ILE A 37 -12.99 1.21 -5.92
CA ILE A 37 -12.05 2.34 -6.01
C ILE A 37 -11.13 2.16 -7.21
N ALA A 38 -10.57 0.96 -7.41
CA ALA A 38 -9.71 0.64 -8.53
C ALA A 38 -10.40 0.90 -9.88
N HIS A 39 -11.67 0.51 -10.01
CA HIS A 39 -12.46 0.75 -11.22
C HIS A 39 -12.65 2.25 -11.48
N LYS A 40 -13.04 3.02 -10.47
CA LYS A 40 -13.30 4.46 -10.63
C LYS A 40 -12.03 5.26 -10.92
N LEU A 41 -10.93 4.85 -10.30
CA LEU A 41 -9.62 5.42 -10.58
C LEU A 41 -9.09 5.02 -11.95
N ASN A 42 -9.38 3.80 -12.43
CA ASN A 42 -9.06 3.39 -13.80
C ASN A 42 -9.78 4.28 -14.83
N GLU A 43 -11.07 4.58 -14.61
CA GLU A 43 -11.83 5.53 -15.44
C GLU A 43 -11.23 6.94 -15.42
N SER A 44 -10.75 7.41 -14.26
CA SER A 44 -10.20 8.76 -14.12
C SER A 44 -8.76 8.90 -14.59
N LEU A 45 -7.94 7.86 -14.44
CA LEU A 45 -6.50 7.87 -14.72
C LEU A 45 -6.16 7.24 -16.07
N GLY A 46 -7.10 6.51 -16.68
CA GLY A 46 -6.91 5.76 -17.93
C GLY A 46 -5.91 4.60 -17.80
N GLN A 47 -5.59 4.20 -16.57
CA GLN A 47 -4.60 3.17 -16.26
C GLN A 47 -5.18 2.11 -15.34
N SER A 48 -4.84 0.86 -15.63
CA SER A 48 -5.34 -0.28 -14.85
C SER A 48 -4.83 -0.24 -13.43
N LEU A 49 -5.74 -0.35 -12.47
CA LEU A 49 -5.41 -0.58 -11.07
C LEU A 49 -5.60 -2.07 -10.75
N VAL A 50 -4.51 -2.71 -10.35
CA VAL A 50 -4.46 -4.14 -10.00
C VAL A 50 -4.51 -4.28 -8.49
N VAL A 51 -5.48 -5.04 -8.00
CA VAL A 51 -5.64 -5.33 -6.58
C VAL A 51 -4.81 -6.57 -6.20
N ASP A 52 -3.82 -6.40 -5.32
CA ASP A 52 -2.95 -7.45 -4.76
C ASP A 52 -3.33 -7.70 -3.28
N SER A 53 -3.88 -8.88 -3.01
CA SER A 53 -4.32 -9.28 -1.67
C SER A 53 -3.19 -10.01 -0.94
N ARG A 54 -2.64 -9.39 0.11
CA ARG A 54 -1.56 -9.94 0.95
C ARG A 54 -1.99 -10.06 2.40
N GLN A 55 -2.79 -11.09 2.67
CA GLN A 55 -3.29 -11.41 4.00
C GLN A 55 -2.21 -11.95 4.95
N GLY A 56 -2.37 -11.66 6.24
CA GLY A 56 -1.58 -12.24 7.33
C GLY A 56 -0.77 -11.21 8.14
N GLY A 57 -0.32 -11.65 9.32
CA GLY A 57 0.48 -10.83 10.25
C GLY A 57 -0.19 -9.52 10.65
N SER A 58 -1.52 -9.48 10.82
CA SER A 58 -2.28 -8.26 11.12
C SER A 58 -1.98 -7.09 10.17
N GLY A 59 -1.72 -7.38 8.88
CA GLY A 59 -1.40 -6.38 7.86
C GLY A 59 0.07 -5.99 7.76
N ILE A 60 0.95 -6.58 8.57
CA ILE A 60 2.40 -6.42 8.46
C ILE A 60 2.90 -6.93 7.09
N ILE A 61 2.34 -8.02 6.55
CA ILE A 61 2.78 -8.58 5.27
C ILE A 61 2.48 -7.63 4.10
N ALA A 62 1.26 -7.06 4.07
CA ALA A 62 0.90 -6.05 3.07
C ALA A 62 1.77 -4.79 3.21
N THR A 63 2.04 -4.36 4.45
CA THR A 63 2.88 -3.20 4.74
C THR A 63 4.33 -3.42 4.29
N ASP A 64 4.90 -4.58 4.60
CA ASP A 64 6.27 -4.95 4.22
C ASP A 64 6.40 -5.08 2.70
N ALA A 65 5.38 -5.59 2.02
CA ALA A 65 5.34 -5.66 0.56
C ALA A 65 5.38 -4.27 -0.09
N VAL A 66 4.64 -3.30 0.44
CA VAL A 66 4.67 -1.91 -0.03
C VAL A 66 5.98 -1.23 0.36
N ALA A 67 6.49 -1.47 1.56
CA ALA A 67 7.74 -0.89 2.03
C ALA A 67 8.96 -1.36 1.22
N LYS A 68 8.92 -2.58 0.69
CA LYS A 68 9.95 -3.16 -0.19
C LYS A 68 9.73 -2.83 -1.68
N ALA A 69 8.58 -2.27 -2.05
CA ALA A 69 8.32 -1.89 -3.42
C ALA A 69 9.19 -0.70 -3.84
N ALA A 70 9.35 -0.51 -5.16
CA ALA A 70 9.98 0.70 -5.67
C ALA A 70 9.19 1.93 -5.20
N ALA A 71 9.89 2.98 -4.76
CA ALA A 71 9.29 4.25 -4.34
C ALA A 71 8.84 5.09 -5.55
N ASP A 72 8.14 4.45 -6.49
CA ASP A 72 7.75 5.00 -7.78
C ASP A 72 6.26 5.41 -7.84
N GLY A 73 5.52 5.23 -6.73
CA GLY A 73 4.11 5.58 -6.62
C GLY A 73 3.16 4.59 -7.31
N TYR A 74 3.64 3.44 -7.78
CA TYR A 74 2.80 2.41 -8.41
C TYR A 74 2.45 1.26 -7.46
N SER A 75 2.90 1.30 -6.21
CA SER A 75 2.47 0.37 -5.16
C SER A 75 1.88 1.18 -4.02
N ILE A 76 0.55 1.22 -3.95
CA ILE A 76 -0.19 2.03 -3.00
C ILE A 76 -0.78 1.10 -1.94
N PRO A 77 -0.54 1.34 -0.64
CA PRO A 77 -1.20 0.59 0.42
C PRO A 77 -2.68 0.98 0.45
N PHE A 78 -3.55 -0.03 0.38
CA PHE A 78 -4.97 0.14 0.59
C PHE A 78 -5.36 -0.58 1.89
N ASP A 79 -5.69 0.21 2.90
CA ASP A 79 -6.08 -0.29 4.20
C ASP A 79 -7.20 0.57 4.80
N LEU A 80 -8.09 -0.11 5.51
CA LEU A 80 -9.24 0.52 6.14
C LEU A 80 -9.00 0.82 7.62
N ILE A 81 -8.02 0.19 8.31
CA ILE A 81 -7.61 0.47 9.71
C ILE A 81 -6.45 -0.47 10.20
N GLY A 82 -6.22 -1.62 9.55
CA GLY A 82 -5.43 -2.74 10.09
C GLY A 82 -3.91 -2.56 10.14
N ILE A 83 -3.29 -1.81 9.21
CA ILE A 83 -1.86 -1.53 9.15
C ILE A 83 -1.40 -0.77 10.41
N ALA A 84 -2.22 0.17 10.89
CA ALA A 84 -1.95 0.91 12.11
C ALA A 84 -1.96 -0.01 13.35
N ILE A 85 -2.93 -0.92 13.43
CA ILE A 85 -3.06 -1.87 14.55
C ILE A 85 -1.91 -2.89 14.53
N GLY A 86 -1.57 -3.46 13.37
CA GLY A 86 -0.47 -4.42 13.27
C GLY A 86 0.88 -3.83 13.69
N ARG A 87 1.18 -2.59 13.24
CA ARG A 87 2.40 -1.88 13.69
C ARG A 87 2.33 -1.49 15.17
N ALA A 88 1.17 -1.02 15.65
CA ALA A 88 1.00 -0.70 17.06
C ALA A 88 1.13 -1.94 17.96
N GLN A 89 0.60 -3.10 17.56
CA GLN A 89 0.76 -4.36 18.29
C GLN A 89 2.20 -4.87 18.25
N ALA A 90 2.89 -4.74 17.11
CA ALA A 90 4.31 -5.08 17.01
C ALA A 90 5.19 -4.15 17.86
N GLN A 91 4.79 -2.88 17.98
CA GLN A 91 5.49 -1.88 18.78
C GLN A 91 5.14 -1.95 20.28
N TYR A 92 3.94 -2.44 20.62
CA TYR A 92 3.43 -2.58 21.98
C TYR A 92 2.89 -4.01 22.22
N PRO A 93 3.75 -5.03 22.33
CA PRO A 93 3.30 -6.36 22.72
C PRO A 93 2.69 -6.27 24.13
N MET A 94 1.46 -6.78 24.30
CA MET A 94 0.71 -6.71 25.57
C MET A 94 1.47 -7.29 26.78
N GLY A 95 2.50 -8.12 26.56
CA GLY A 95 3.39 -8.62 27.61
C GLY A 95 4.25 -7.52 28.27
N THR A 96 4.52 -6.41 27.58
CA THR A 96 5.29 -5.28 28.14
C THR A 96 4.41 -4.33 28.95
N MET A 97 3.08 -4.41 28.82
CA MET A 97 2.12 -3.53 29.52
C MET A 97 1.76 -4.05 30.93
N LEU A 98 2.04 -5.32 31.23
CA LEU A 98 1.82 -5.94 32.55
C LEU A 98 3.07 -6.00 33.44
N GLY A 99 4.23 -5.53 32.96
CA GLY A 99 5.52 -5.58 33.69
C GLY A 99 5.84 -4.35 34.55
N GLY A 100 4.90 -3.43 34.74
CA GLY A 100 5.16 -2.10 35.34
C GLY A 100 4.62 -1.88 36.77
N ALA A 101 4.14 -2.91 37.47
CA ALA A 101 3.67 -2.74 38.86
C ALA A 101 3.98 -3.95 39.73
N LYS A 102 5.15 -3.89 40.37
CA LYS A 102 5.67 -4.72 41.48
C LYS A 102 6.07 -6.16 41.17
#